data_AF-A0A1G3V5L2-F1
#
_entry.id   AF-A0A1G3V5L2-F1
#
_cell.length_a   1.000
_cell.length_b   1.000
_cell.length_c   1.000
_cell.angle_alpha   90.00
_cell.angle_beta   90.00
_cell.angle_gamma   90.00
#
_symmetry.space_group_name_H-M   'P 1'
#
loop_
_entity.id
_entity.type
_entity.pdbx_description
1 polymer ?
#
loop_
_entity_poly.entity_id
_entity_poly.type
_entity_poly.pdbx_seq_one_letter_code
_entity_poly.pdbx_strand_id
1 'polypeptide(L)' 'MGLDVHEAPRLAAGREEILRAGMVVTVEPGIYLPGVWGVRIEDTVLVTEGGCELLTQTSKELTII' A
#
# COMPACT_ATOMS: atom_id res chain seq x y z
N MET A 1 2.29 -6.12 7.11
CA MET A 1 1.89 -7.30 6.31
C MET A 1 2.95 -8.34 6.55
N GLY A 2 2.57 -9.58 6.86
CA GLY A 2 3.56 -10.57 7.26
C GLY A 2 2.91 -11.92 7.53
N LEU A 3 2.90 -12.34 8.79
CA LEU A 3 2.16 -13.56 9.17
C LEU A 3 0.65 -13.30 9.12
N ASP A 4 0.23 -12.08 9.45
CA ASP A 4 -1.14 -11.63 9.33
C ASP A 4 -1.31 -10.66 8.15
N VAL A 5 -2.52 -10.65 7.59
CA VAL A 5 -2.92 -9.70 6.54
C VAL A 5 -2.97 -8.27 7.09
N HIS A 6 -3.34 -8.10 8.37
CA HIS A 6 -3.36 -6.78 9.00
C HIS A 6 -2.53 -6.80 10.27
N GLU A 7 -1.39 -6.13 10.21
CA GLU A 7 -0.42 -6.02 11.30
C GLU A 7 0.22 -4.62 11.25
N ALA A 8 0.88 -4.22 12.33
CA ALA A 8 1.57 -2.93 12.40
C ALA A 8 2.81 -2.91 11.47
N PRO A 9 3.27 -1.72 11.02
CA PRO A 9 2.64 -0.41 11.21
C PRO A 9 1.50 -0.15 10.21
N ARG A 10 0.59 0.76 10.56
CA ARG A 10 -0.51 1.19 9.68
C ARG A 10 -0.27 2.60 9.14
N LEU A 11 -0.32 2.76 7.82
CA LEU A 11 -0.28 4.07 7.17
C LEU A 11 -1.65 4.74 7.28
N ALA A 12 -1.80 5.68 8.21
CA ALA A 12 -3.06 6.38 8.46
C ALA A 12 -2.82 7.78 9.03
N ALA A 13 -3.78 8.68 8.81
CA ALA A 13 -3.74 10.02 9.37
C ALA A 13 -3.66 9.98 10.91
N GLY A 14 -2.82 10.84 11.49
CA GLY A 14 -2.60 10.93 12.93
C GLY A 14 -1.69 9.84 13.52
N ARG A 15 -1.03 9.01 12.68
CA ARG A 15 0.02 8.09 13.12
C ARG A 15 1.39 8.78 13.04
N GLU A 16 2.17 8.64 14.10
CA GLU A 16 3.52 9.22 14.22
C GLU A 16 4.64 8.15 14.18
N GLU A 17 4.28 6.89 13.95
CA GLU A 17 5.24 5.80 13.90
C GLU A 17 6.23 5.98 12.75
N ILE A 18 7.53 5.92 13.07
CA ILE A 18 8.61 6.07 12.09
C ILE A 18 8.80 4.72 11.38
N LEU A 19 8.66 4.72 10.06
CA LEU A 19 8.99 3.57 9.22
C LEU A 19 10.49 3.27 9.27
N ARG A 20 10.83 1.99 9.46
CA ARG A 20 12.22 1.51 9.53
C ARG A 20 12.47 0.48 8.45
N ALA A 21 13.71 0.41 7.98
CA ALA A 21 14.13 -0.62 7.03
C ALA A 21 13.76 -2.02 7.53
N GLY A 22 13.27 -2.87 6.63
CA GLY A 22 12.77 -4.21 6.96
C GLY A 22 11.26 -4.29 7.22
N MET A 23 10.57 -3.17 7.43
CA MET A 23 9.10 -3.15 7.55
C MET A 23 8.43 -3.36 6.19
N VAL A 24 7.30 -4.08 6.19
CA VAL A 24 6.48 -4.33 4.99
C VAL A 24 5.07 -3.77 5.18
N VAL A 25 4.67 -2.89 4.28
CA VAL A 25 3.39 -2.15 4.35
C VAL A 25 2.68 -2.15 3.00
N THR A 26 1.36 -1.94 3.02
CA THR A 26 0.57 -1.65 1.81
C THR A 26 0.51 -0.14 1.58
N VAL A 27 0.58 0.25 0.31
CA VAL A 27 0.24 1.61 -0.16
C VAL A 27 -0.94 1.48 -1.08
N GLU A 28 -2.12 1.84 -0.59
CA GLU A 28 -3.41 1.46 -1.18
C GLU A 28 -4.45 2.60 -1.27
N PRO A 29 -4.09 3.77 -1.84
CA PRO A 29 -5.04 4.87 -1.97
C PRO A 29 -6.23 4.49 -2.86
N GLY A 30 -7.42 4.96 -2.48
CA GLY A 30 -8.64 4.73 -3.25
C GLY A 30 -9.57 5.94 -3.28
N ILE A 31 -10.30 6.06 -4.39
CA ILE A 31 -11.36 7.05 -4.59
C ILE A 31 -12.63 6.28 -4.92
N TYR A 32 -13.72 6.64 -4.24
CA TYR A 32 -15.00 5.95 -4.37
C TYR A 32 -16.11 6.98 -4.61
N LEU A 33 -16.85 6.82 -5.71
CA LEU A 33 -18.01 7.63 -6.06
C LEU A 33 -19.28 6.78 -5.94
N PRO A 34 -20.10 7.00 -4.90
CA PRO A 34 -21.31 6.20 -4.67
C PRO A 34 -22.24 6.17 -5.89
N GLY A 35 -22.65 4.96 -6.29
CA GLY A 35 -23.56 4.75 -7.42
C GLY A 35 -22.94 4.91 -8.81
N VAL A 36 -21.63 5.19 -8.91
CA VAL A 36 -20.94 5.37 -10.20
C VAL A 36 -19.83 4.33 -10.37
N TRP A 37 -18.73 4.47 -9.62
CA TRP A 37 -17.58 3.56 -9.65
C TRP A 37 -16.64 3.85 -8.48
N GLY A 38 -15.63 3.00 -8.29
CA GLY A 38 -14.50 3.24 -7.39
C GLY A 38 -13.21 2.69 -7.99
N VAL A 39 -12.08 3.24 -7.58
CA VAL A 39 -10.74 2.78 -7.97
C VAL A 39 -9.87 2.72 -6.72
N ARG A 40 -9.12 1.63 -6.59
CA ARG A 40 -8.01 1.49 -5.63
C ARG A 40 -6.87 0.80 -6.37
N ILE A 41 -5.66 1.31 -6.20
CA ILE A 41 -4.43 0.66 -6.65
C ILE A 41 -3.62 0.40 -5.39
N GLU A 42 -3.16 -0.84 -5.23
CA GLU A 42 -2.51 -1.30 -4.02
C GLU A 42 -1.21 -2.02 -4.38
N ASP A 43 -0.12 -1.61 -3.72
CA ASP A 43 1.15 -2.30 -3.75
C ASP A 43 1.60 -2.68 -2.35
N THR A 44 2.26 -3.83 -2.23
CA THR A 44 3.06 -4.17 -1.05
C THR A 44 4.50 -3.71 -1.27
N VAL A 45 5.05 -2.98 -0.31
CA VAL A 45 6.42 -2.44 -0.37
C VAL A 45 7.24 -2.82 0.85
N LEU A 46 8.52 -3.11 0.63
CA LEU A 46 9.54 -3.25 1.66
C LEU A 46 10.22 -1.90 1.88
N VAL A 47 10.22 -1.40 3.12
CA VAL A 47 10.98 -0.19 3.47
C VAL A 47 12.47 -0.52 3.48
N THR A 48 13.27 0.31 2.84
CA THR A 48 14.75 0.23 2.83
C THR A 48 15.34 1.45 3.53
N GLU A 49 16.66 1.48 3.71
CA GLU A 49 17.32 2.62 4.37
C GLU A 49 17.15 3.95 3.61
N GLY A 50 16.96 3.90 2.28
CA GLY A 50 16.86 5.07 1.41
C GLY A 50 15.50 5.25 0.72
N GLY A 51 14.52 4.40 0.99
CA GLY A 51 13.24 4.43 0.29
C GLY A 51 12.44 3.15 0.46
N CYS A 52 11.98 2.58 -0.64
CA CYS A 52 11.26 1.30 -0.64
C CYS A 52 11.52 0.48 -1.90
N GLU A 53 11.32 -0.83 -1.78
CA GLU A 53 11.31 -1.80 -2.88
C GLU A 53 9.87 -2.29 -3.10
N LEU A 54 9.43 -2.34 -4.37
CA LEU A 54 8.12 -2.91 -4.71
C LEU A 54 8.19 -4.43 -4.71
N LEU A 55 7.30 -5.06 -3.93
CA LEU A 55 7.11 -6.52 -3.94
C LEU A 55 5.99 -6.93 -4.91
N THR A 56 5.07 -6.01 -5.24
CA THR A 56 3.99 -6.21 -6.21
C THR A 56 4.41 -5.68 -7.59
N GLN A 57 4.43 -6.55 -8.61
CA GLN A 57 4.95 -6.23 -9.96
C GLN A 57 3.87 -6.08 -11.05
N THR A 58 2.59 -6.13 -10.67
CA THR A 58 1.48 -5.96 -11.61
C THR A 58 1.43 -4.53 -12.15
N SER A 59 1.04 -4.38 -13.42
CA SER A 59 0.77 -3.09 -14.03
C SER A 59 -0.27 -2.30 -13.23
N LYS A 60 -0.03 -0.99 -13.11
CA LYS A 60 -0.93 -0.04 -12.45
C LYS A 60 -1.78 0.73 -13.48
N GLU A 61 -1.55 0.46 -14.76
CA GLU A 61 -2.31 1.02 -15.87
C GLU A 61 -3.71 0.40 -15.93
N LEU A 62 -4.68 1.23 -16.31
CA LEU A 62 -6.03 0.75 -16.57
C LEU A 62 -6.02 -0.24 -17.73
N THR A 63 -6.41 -1.48 -17.45
CA THR A 63 -6.57 -2.53 -18.46
C THR A 63 -8.05 -2.76 -18.72
N ILE A 64 -8.46 -2.67 -19.99
CA ILE A 64 -9.83 -2.98 -20.43
C ILE A 64 -9.79 -4.40 -21.01
N ILE A 65 -10.59 -5.30 -20.43
CA ILE A 65 -10.68 -6.72 -20.78
C ILE A 65 -11.88 -6.97 -21.69
#